data_AF-A0A2R6AA92-F1
#
_entry.id   AF-A0A2R6AA92-F1
#
_cell.length_a   1.000
_cell.length_b   1.000
_cell.length_c   1.000
_cell.angle_alpha   90.00
_cell.angle_beta   90.00
_cell.angle_gamma   90.00
#
_symmetry.space_group_name_H-M   'P 1'
#
loop_
_entity.id
_entity.type
_entity.pdbx_description
1 polymer ?
#
loop_
_entity_poly.entity_id
_entity_poly.type
_entity_poly.pdbx_seq_one_letter_code
_entity_poly.pdbx_strand_id
1 'polypeptide(L)'
;MAKQEIRGNTLRVYLYLLRHGECELREIQRALGFSTPSLASYHLNRLVKAGYVKQNEDGKYYAVKDASNELLEDYTKLGFLLVPQSLFFSVLFSILVAYFSYRSLADRAFVPFLAASALGAVGSLWYETFKLVRKLRALD
;
A
#
# COMPACT_ATOMS: atom_id res chain seq x y z
N MET A 1 -20.73 17.32 -0.39
CA MET A 1 -19.70 17.34 -1.45
C MET A 1 -19.29 15.89 -1.72
N ALA A 2 -19.56 15.35 -2.91
CA ALA A 2 -19.32 13.94 -3.19
C ALA A 2 -17.80 13.65 -3.18
N LYS A 3 -17.34 12.85 -2.21
CA LYS A 3 -15.95 12.41 -2.06
C LYS A 3 -15.62 11.48 -3.22
N GLN A 4 -15.10 12.04 -4.32
CA GLN A 4 -14.66 11.22 -5.44
C GLN A 4 -13.40 10.44 -5.03
N GLU A 5 -13.50 9.13 -5.09
CA GLU A 5 -12.38 8.24 -4.82
C GLU A 5 -11.29 8.45 -5.88
N ILE A 6 -10.14 8.96 -5.45
CA ILE A 6 -8.99 9.26 -6.33
C ILE A 6 -8.08 8.04 -6.38
N ARG A 7 -8.21 7.25 -7.45
CA ARG A 7 -7.38 6.07 -7.71
C ARG A 7 -6.63 6.18 -9.05
N GLY A 8 -5.60 5.34 -9.21
CA GLY A 8 -4.86 5.14 -10.46
C GLY A 8 -4.04 6.36 -10.91
N ASN A 9 -4.09 6.68 -12.20
CA ASN A 9 -3.31 7.77 -12.80
C ASN A 9 -3.60 9.15 -12.19
N THR A 10 -4.82 9.38 -11.69
CA THR A 10 -5.18 10.63 -10.99
C THR A 10 -4.38 10.80 -9.70
N LEU A 11 -4.17 9.70 -8.94
CA LEU A 11 -3.35 9.72 -7.72
C LEU A 11 -1.87 9.94 -8.07
N ARG A 12 -1.37 9.34 -9.16
CA ARG A 12 0.01 9.56 -9.63
C ARG A 12 0.29 11.03 -9.94
N VAL A 13 -0.67 11.74 -10.56
CA VAL A 13 -0.58 13.19 -10.79
C VAL A 13 -0.51 13.96 -9.48
N TYR A 14 -1.40 13.64 -8.54
CA TYR A 14 -1.42 14.29 -7.23
C TYR A 14 -0.10 14.13 -6.46
N LEU A 15 0.43 12.90 -6.39
CA LEU A 15 1.70 12.60 -5.73
C LEU A 15 2.89 13.28 -6.40
N TYR A 16 2.87 13.40 -7.73
CA TYR A 16 3.91 14.09 -8.47
C TYR A 16 3.97 15.57 -8.07
N LEU A 17 2.82 16.25 -8.04
CA LEU A 17 2.69 17.64 -7.58
C LEU A 17 3.06 17.81 -6.11
N LEU A 18 2.70 16.85 -5.26
CA LEU A 18 3.06 16.89 -3.84
C LEU A 18 4.58 16.85 -3.62
N ARG A 19 5.29 16.10 -4.47
CA ARG A 19 6.76 15.95 -4.39
C ARG A 19 7.54 17.09 -5.06
N HIS A 20 7.05 17.60 -6.19
CA HIS A 20 7.78 18.57 -7.02
C HIS A 20 7.26 20.01 -6.87
N GLY A 21 6.14 20.20 -6.19
CA GLY A 21 5.54 21.52 -6.00
C GLY A 21 4.72 21.95 -7.21
N GLU A 22 4.94 23.19 -7.65
CA GLU A 22 4.20 23.78 -8.77
C GLU A 22 4.75 23.26 -10.10
N CYS A 23 3.89 22.67 -10.93
CA CYS A 23 4.30 22.12 -12.22
C CYS A 23 3.33 22.50 -13.34
N GLU A 24 3.86 22.63 -14.55
CA GLU A 24 3.04 22.83 -15.75
C GLU A 24 2.43 21.53 -16.27
N LEU A 25 1.35 21.65 -17.05
CA LEU A 25 0.69 20.51 -17.68
C LEU A 25 1.67 19.63 -18.49
N ARG A 26 2.58 20.26 -19.25
CA ARG A 26 3.56 19.57 -20.10
C ARG A 26 4.62 18.83 -19.29
N GLU A 27 5.03 19.39 -18.16
CA GLU A 27 5.98 18.73 -17.25
C GLU A 27 5.34 17.47 -16.66
N ILE A 28 4.09 17.58 -16.19
CA ILE A 28 3.32 16.46 -15.64
C ILE A 28 3.09 15.39 -16.71
N GLN A 29 2.72 15.80 -17.93
CA GLN A 29 2.53 14.88 -19.05
C GLN A 29 3.80 14.07 -19.36
N ARG A 30 4.95 14.74 -19.49
CA ARG A 30 6.23 14.09 -19.80
C ARG A 30 6.71 13.22 -18.65
N ALA A 31 6.66 13.73 -17.41
CA ALA A 31 7.16 13.03 -16.24
C ALA A 31 6.37 11.75 -15.92
N LEU A 32 5.05 11.76 -16.17
CA LEU A 32 4.19 10.61 -15.90
C LEU A 32 3.95 9.71 -17.12
N GLY A 33 4.50 10.08 -18.29
CA GLY A 33 4.42 9.30 -19.52
C GLY A 33 3.01 9.24 -20.10
N PHE A 34 2.21 10.30 -19.96
CA PHE A 34 0.88 10.33 -20.57
C PHE A 34 0.97 10.46 -22.08
N SER A 35 0.21 9.61 -22.78
CA SER A 35 0.19 9.54 -24.24
C SER A 35 -0.23 10.86 -24.89
N THR A 36 -1.11 11.62 -24.24
CA THR A 36 -1.58 12.92 -24.73
C THR A 36 -1.64 13.97 -23.61
N PRO A 37 -1.43 15.26 -23.93
CA PRO A 37 -1.62 16.36 -22.97
C PRO A 37 -3.04 16.42 -22.40
N SER A 38 -4.03 16.06 -23.21
CA SER A 38 -5.44 16.02 -22.82
C SER A 38 -5.70 15.02 -21.69
N LEU A 39 -4.99 13.88 -21.67
CA LEU A 39 -5.13 12.89 -20.62
C LEU A 39 -4.61 13.41 -19.28
N ALA A 40 -3.46 14.11 -19.28
CA ALA A 40 -2.95 14.80 -18.10
C ALA A 40 -3.92 15.89 -17.62
N SER A 41 -4.47 16.67 -18.56
CA SER A 41 -5.46 17.72 -18.26
C SER A 41 -6.74 17.14 -17.66
N TYR A 42 -7.20 15.98 -18.13
CA TYR A 42 -8.38 15.30 -17.60
C TYR A 42 -8.19 14.94 -16.12
N HIS A 43 -7.06 14.34 -15.77
CA HIS A 43 -6.73 13.99 -14.38
C HIS A 43 -6.55 15.21 -13.49
N LEU A 44 -5.89 16.28 -13.99
CA LEU A 44 -5.76 17.55 -13.28
C LEU A 44 -7.11 18.20 -13.01
N ASN A 45 -7.98 18.28 -14.02
CA ASN A 45 -9.29 18.89 -13.87
C ASN A 45 -10.15 18.10 -12.86
N ARG A 46 -10.03 16.77 -12.84
CA ARG A 46 -10.66 15.93 -11.81
C ARG A 46 -10.14 16.25 -10.41
N LEU A 47 -8.82 16.43 -10.24
CA LEU A 47 -8.20 16.81 -8.97
C LEU A 47 -8.62 18.21 -8.51
N VAL A 48 -8.74 19.16 -9.44
CA VAL A 48 -9.19 20.53 -9.17
C VAL A 48 -10.64 20.54 -8.72
N LYS A 49 -11.54 19.82 -9.42
CA LYS A 49 -12.95 19.69 -9.02
C LYS A 49 -13.12 19.04 -7.65
N ALA A 50 -12.22 18.13 -7.30
CA ALA A 50 -12.22 17.46 -6.01
C ALA A 50 -11.51 18.28 -4.90
N GLY A 51 -10.92 19.43 -5.22
CA GLY A 51 -10.29 20.34 -4.25
C GLY A 51 -8.86 19.98 -3.83
N TYR A 52 -8.25 18.95 -4.43
CA TYR A 52 -6.91 18.48 -4.07
C TYR A 52 -5.79 19.25 -4.77
N VAL A 53 -6.07 19.89 -5.91
CA VAL A 53 -5.11 20.66 -6.71
C VAL A 53 -5.70 22.02 -7.02
N LYS A 54 -4.84 23.04 -7.11
CA LYS A 54 -5.18 24.37 -7.59
C LYS A 54 -4.25 24.80 -8.72
N GLN A 55 -4.69 25.77 -9.50
CA GLN A 55 -3.90 26.39 -10.56
C GLN A 55 -3.56 27.83 -10.14
N ASN A 56 -2.29 28.22 -10.30
CA ASN A 56 -1.82 29.59 -10.10
C ASN A 56 -2.11 30.46 -11.33
N GLU A 57 -1.92 31.77 -11.19
CA GLU A 57 -2.11 32.75 -12.26
C GLU A 57 -1.20 32.49 -13.48
N ASP A 58 -0.01 31.92 -13.25
CA ASP A 58 0.93 31.50 -14.29
C ASP A 58 0.51 30.22 -15.04
N GLY A 59 -0.64 29.65 -14.71
CA GLY A 59 -1.14 28.41 -15.31
C GLY A 59 -0.50 27.12 -14.77
N LYS A 60 0.37 27.22 -13.75
CA LYS A 60 0.99 26.07 -13.06
C LYS A 60 0.04 25.44 -12.06
N TYR A 61 0.11 24.13 -11.90
CA TYR A 61 -0.70 23.36 -10.95
C TYR A 61 0.10 23.01 -9.70
N TYR A 62 -0.54 23.04 -8.53
CA TYR A 62 0.07 22.67 -7.25
C TYR A 62 -0.90 21.92 -6.36
N ALA A 63 -0.37 21.02 -5.52
CA ALA A 63 -1.16 20.21 -4.61
C ALA A 63 -1.51 20.97 -3.32
N VAL A 64 -2.77 20.87 -2.89
CA VAL A 64 -3.23 21.39 -1.60
C VAL A 64 -2.87 20.38 -0.51
N LYS A 65 -1.97 20.77 0.41
CA LYS A 65 -1.43 19.88 1.47
C LYS A 65 -2.47 19.52 2.53
N ASP A 66 -3.42 20.40 2.86
CA ASP A 66 -4.41 20.10 3.91
C ASP A 66 -5.40 18.99 3.50
N ALA A 67 -5.69 18.88 2.20
CA ALA A 67 -6.52 17.81 1.65
C ALA A 67 -5.73 16.48 1.49
N SER A 68 -4.41 16.50 1.70
CA SER A 68 -3.55 15.32 1.57
C SER A 68 -3.75 14.34 2.72
N ASN A 69 -4.05 14.81 3.92
CA ASN A 69 -4.23 13.97 5.10
C ASN A 69 -5.39 12.98 4.91
N GLU A 70 -6.47 13.39 4.24
CA GLU A 70 -7.64 12.54 4.03
C GLU A 70 -7.44 11.49 2.92
N LEU A 71 -6.61 11.77 1.90
CA LEU A 71 -6.27 10.80 0.85
C LEU A 71 -5.10 9.88 1.24
N LEU A 72 -4.11 10.42 1.95
CA LEU A 72 -2.90 9.69 2.30
C LEU A 72 -3.06 8.86 3.57
N GLU A 73 -4.03 9.13 4.45
CA GLU A 73 -4.29 8.25 5.60
C GLU A 73 -4.67 6.83 5.15
N ASP A 74 -5.53 6.69 4.14
CA ASP A 74 -5.95 5.38 3.62
C ASP A 74 -4.79 4.61 2.95
N TYR A 75 -3.88 5.33 2.26
CA TYR A 75 -2.74 4.71 1.59
C TYR A 75 -1.53 4.48 2.51
N THR A 76 -1.29 5.34 3.50
CA THR A 76 -0.12 5.26 4.39
C THR A 76 -0.35 4.26 5.51
N LYS A 77 -1.58 4.15 6.03
CA LYS A 77 -1.96 3.10 7.01
C LYS A 77 -1.85 1.70 6.40
N LEU A 78 -1.93 1.56 5.08
CA LEU A 78 -1.92 0.28 4.37
C LEU A 78 -0.52 -0.35 4.24
N GLY A 79 0.54 0.46 4.23
CA GLY A 79 1.91 -0.02 4.05
C GLY A 79 2.65 -0.33 5.36
N PHE A 80 2.51 0.54 6.36
CA PHE A 80 3.35 0.49 7.56
C PHE A 80 2.74 -0.33 8.71
N LEU A 81 1.41 -0.42 8.80
CA LEU A 81 0.76 -1.03 9.97
C LEU A 81 0.58 -2.55 9.86
N LEU A 82 0.70 -3.13 8.67
CA LEU A 82 0.36 -4.53 8.42
C LEU A 82 1.54 -5.51 8.46
N VAL A 83 2.76 -5.01 8.30
CA VAL A 83 4.00 -5.81 8.21
C VAL A 83 4.66 -6.11 9.57
N PRO A 84 4.58 -5.27 10.63
CA PRO A 84 5.39 -5.48 11.84
C PRO A 84 5.05 -6.76 12.62
N GLN A 85 3.77 -7.14 12.73
CA GLN A 85 3.36 -8.21 13.64
C GLN A 85 3.40 -9.62 13.02
N SER A 86 3.07 -9.77 11.74
CA SER A 86 2.99 -11.09 11.10
C SER A 86 4.35 -11.73 10.87
N LEU A 87 5.34 -10.91 10.49
CA LEU A 87 6.71 -11.38 10.30
C LEU A 87 7.32 -11.93 11.60
N PHE A 88 7.00 -11.32 12.74
CA PHE A 88 7.48 -11.80 14.03
C PHE A 88 6.99 -13.21 14.36
N PHE A 89 5.68 -13.48 14.19
CA PHE A 89 5.12 -14.80 14.45
C PHE A 89 5.64 -15.86 13.47
N SER A 90 5.75 -15.53 12.18
CA SER A 90 6.27 -16.45 11.16
C SER A 90 7.70 -16.89 11.48
N VAL A 91 8.57 -15.95 11.86
CA VAL A 91 9.95 -16.24 12.28
C VAL A 91 9.98 -17.06 13.57
N LEU A 92 9.20 -16.69 14.59
CA LEU A 92 9.14 -17.44 15.85
C LEU A 92 8.72 -18.90 15.65
N PHE A 93 7.64 -19.14 14.89
CA PHE A 93 7.17 -20.50 14.61
C PHE A 93 8.16 -21.29 13.76
N SER A 94 8.85 -20.65 12.80
CA SER A 94 9.90 -21.31 12.00
C SER A 94 11.06 -21.81 12.87
N ILE A 95 11.50 -21.00 13.84
CA ILE A 95 12.56 -21.35 14.79
C ILE A 95 12.11 -22.49 15.71
N LEU A 96 10.87 -22.43 16.23
CA LEU A 96 10.32 -23.48 17.10
C LEU A 96 10.20 -24.82 16.38
N VAL A 97 9.67 -24.83 15.15
CA VAL A 97 9.55 -26.06 14.35
C VAL A 97 10.92 -26.66 14.05
N ALA A 98 11.91 -25.83 13.68
CA ALA A 98 13.28 -26.31 13.44
C ALA A 98 13.92 -26.90 14.72
N TYR A 99 13.75 -26.23 15.86
CA TYR A 99 14.28 -26.68 17.15
C TYR A 99 13.65 -28.00 17.61
N PHE A 100 12.31 -28.10 17.56
CA PHE A 100 11.60 -29.34 17.94
C PHE A 100 11.84 -30.47 16.94
N SER A 101 12.02 -30.17 15.65
CA SER A 101 12.41 -31.17 14.63
C SER A 101 13.76 -31.80 14.93
N TYR A 102 14.75 -30.98 15.27
CA TYR A 102 16.07 -31.47 15.68
C TYR A 102 16.00 -32.29 16.98
N ARG A 103 15.26 -31.82 18.00
CA ARG A 103 15.10 -32.53 19.29
C ARG A 103 14.32 -33.85 19.16
N SER A 104 13.32 -33.92 18.28
CA SER A 104 12.48 -35.11 18.07
C SER A 104 13.27 -36.30 17.50
N LEU A 105 14.37 -36.04 16.78
CA LEU A 105 15.28 -37.09 16.30
C LEU A 105 16.06 -37.76 17.44
N ALA A 106 16.28 -37.06 18.55
CA ALA A 106 17.01 -37.58 19.71
C ALA A 106 16.09 -38.27 20.73
N ASP A 107 14.86 -37.77 20.90
CA ASP A 107 13.89 -38.32 21.85
C ASP A 107 12.45 -38.17 21.33
N ARG A 108 11.72 -39.29 21.26
CA ARG A 108 10.33 -39.34 20.77
C ARG A 108 9.35 -38.60 21.68
N ALA A 109 9.72 -38.27 22.92
CA ALA A 109 8.91 -37.45 23.80
C ALA A 109 8.62 -36.04 23.24
N PHE A 110 9.41 -35.56 22.27
CA PHE A 110 9.25 -34.22 21.67
C PHE A 110 8.31 -34.16 20.45
N VAL A 111 7.85 -35.32 19.94
CA VAL A 111 6.90 -35.42 18.82
C VAL A 111 5.60 -34.61 19.04
N PRO A 112 4.92 -34.62 20.20
CA PRO A 112 3.72 -33.82 20.41
C PRO A 112 3.98 -32.30 20.36
N PHE A 113 5.15 -31.84 20.82
CA PHE A 113 5.52 -30.42 20.76
C PHE A 113 5.84 -29.98 19.33
N LEU A 114 6.46 -30.86 18.54
CA LEU A 114 6.64 -30.66 17.10
C LEU A 114 5.30 -30.52 16.39
N ALA A 115 4.35 -31.42 16.64
CA ALA A 115 3.02 -31.37 16.03
C ALA A 115 2.28 -30.06 16.38
N ALA A 116 2.33 -29.63 17.64
CA ALA A 116 1.73 -28.37 18.08
C ALA A 116 2.34 -27.14 17.39
N SER A 117 3.69 -27.08 17.30
CA SER A 117 4.38 -25.97 16.62
C SER A 117 4.13 -25.94 15.11
N ALA A 118 4.05 -27.11 14.46
CA ALA A 118 3.75 -27.22 13.04
C ALA A 118 2.32 -26.76 12.71
N LEU A 119 1.34 -27.10 13.55
CA LEU A 119 -0.03 -26.60 13.42
C LEU A 119 -0.09 -25.07 13.55
N GLY A 120 0.69 -24.49 14.48
CA GLY A 120 0.83 -23.03 14.62
C GLY A 120 1.45 -22.37 13.37
N ALA A 121 2.49 -22.99 12.80
CA ALA A 121 3.13 -22.51 11.57
C ALA A 121 2.16 -22.53 10.38
N VAL A 122 1.39 -23.61 10.22
CA VAL A 122 0.33 -23.72 9.20
C VAL A 122 -0.71 -22.61 9.40
N GLY A 123 -1.17 -22.38 10.63
CA GLY A 123 -2.08 -21.27 10.96
C GLY A 123 -1.52 -19.89 10.57
N SER A 124 -0.24 -19.65 10.80
CA SER A 124 0.44 -18.41 10.39
C SER A 124 0.46 -18.23 8.86
N LEU A 125 0.70 -19.30 8.10
CA LEU A 125 0.68 -19.26 6.62
C LEU A 125 -0.74 -19.03 6.08
N TRP A 126 -1.76 -19.63 6.70
CA TRP A 126 -3.16 -19.36 6.37
C TRP A 126 -3.53 -17.90 6.67
N TYR A 127 -3.03 -17.33 7.76
CA TYR A 127 -3.22 -15.91 8.07
C TYR A 127 -2.63 -14.99 6.97
N GLU A 128 -1.42 -15.28 6.50
CA GLU A 128 -0.81 -14.54 5.38
C GLU A 128 -1.63 -14.67 4.09
N THR A 129 -2.18 -15.86 3.82
CA THR A 129 -3.02 -16.14 2.65
C THR A 129 -4.35 -15.37 2.70
N PHE A 130 -5.06 -15.40 3.83
CA PHE A 130 -6.30 -14.63 4.00
C PHE A 130 -6.06 -13.12 3.88
N LYS A 131 -4.93 -12.63 4.38
CA LYS A 131 -4.52 -11.23 4.25
C LYS A 131 -4.27 -10.84 2.79
N LEU A 132 -3.60 -11.70 2.00
CA LEU A 132 -3.37 -11.49 0.57
C LEU A 132 -4.68 -11.48 -0.23
N VAL A 133 -5.59 -12.39 0.08
CA VAL A 133 -6.93 -12.46 -0.54
C VAL A 133 -7.74 -11.19 -0.23
N ARG A 134 -7.70 -10.70 1.01
CA ARG A 134 -8.35 -9.44 1.38
C ARG A 134 -7.74 -8.23 0.65
N LYS A 135 -6.43 -8.27 0.38
CA LYS A 135 -5.70 -7.21 -0.34
C LYS A 135 -6.09 -7.16 -1.82
N LEU A 136 -6.24 -8.31 -2.48
CA LEU A 136 -6.67 -8.37 -3.88
C LEU A 136 -8.11 -7.87 -4.05
N ARG A 137 -9.02 -8.28 -3.14
CA ARG A 137 -10.43 -7.87 -3.18
C ARG A 137 -10.68 -6.38 -2.87
N ALA A 138 -9.68 -5.65 -2.38
CA ALA A 138 -9.77 -4.21 -2.15
C ALA A 138 -9.24 -3.37 -3.34
N LEU A 139 -8.54 -4.01 -4.27
CA LEU A 139 -7.96 -3.39 -5.47
C LEU A 139 -8.85 -3.50 -6.71
N ASP A 140 -9.77 -4.48 -6.72
CA ASP A 140 -10.92 -4.57 -7.65
C ASP A 140 -12.07 -3.66 -7.19
#